data_AF-A0A1M3GZT3-F1
#
_entry.id   AF-A0A1M3GZT3-F1
#
_cell.length_a   1.000
_cell.length_b   1.000
_cell.length_c   1.000
_cell.angle_alpha   90.00
_cell.angle_beta   90.00
_cell.angle_gamma   90.00
#
_symmetry.space_group_name_H-M   'P 1'
#
loop_
_entity.id
_entity.type
_entity.pdbx_description
1 polymer ?
#
loop_
_entity_poly.entity_id
_entity_poly.type
_entity_poly.pdbx_seq_one_letter_code
_entity_poly.pdbx_strand_id
1 'polypeptide(L)'
;MFSSSTSPLKKNSIQTVSLNHQKYPVRVEGYGPFVCFSIGTGTLIPNMLSERFKETFTVYATDLYWDQDYKLPHPETLTIEQIALDLQFVAQQLELKKYIIMGHSCFGIVALEVAKRDPHVQGVMMIASCPAWNEETWKFTKDYFDKHADAGRKANNEKRHAHYELVKKPTDSEISLTVYTRDSAKYWANYEIDDKTIENVWRGLVPDDVIVNHFFARFYPSIPLRTALRKSAVLFCF
;
A
#
# COMPACT_ATOMS: atom_id res chain seq x y z
N MET A 1 19.63 -36.33 9.27
CA MET A 1 18.37 -36.24 8.52
C MET A 1 17.67 -34.96 8.92
N PHE A 2 17.67 -33.94 8.07
CA PHE A 2 16.66 -32.88 8.07
C PHE A 2 16.29 -32.65 6.61
N SER A 3 15.21 -33.31 6.20
CA SER A 3 14.53 -33.05 4.93
C SER A 3 13.57 -31.90 5.19
N SER A 4 13.91 -30.68 4.79
CA SER A 4 12.93 -29.61 4.62
C SER A 4 12.63 -29.49 3.12
N SER A 5 11.68 -30.32 2.66
CA SER A 5 11.13 -30.20 1.30
C SER A 5 10.12 -29.05 1.27
N THR A 6 10.62 -27.82 1.24
CA THR A 6 9.82 -26.71 0.71
C THR A 6 10.01 -26.72 -0.80
N SER A 7 8.99 -27.24 -1.50
CA SER A 7 8.90 -27.10 -2.96
C SER A 7 9.16 -25.64 -3.33
N PRO A 8 10.05 -25.33 -4.28
CA PRO A 8 10.29 -23.95 -4.68
C PRO A 8 8.98 -23.37 -5.22
N LEU A 9 8.45 -22.37 -4.52
CA LEU A 9 7.28 -21.61 -4.95
C LEU A 9 7.50 -21.17 -6.41
N LYS A 10 6.57 -21.54 -7.30
CA LYS A 10 6.65 -21.16 -8.71
C LYS A 10 6.70 -19.63 -8.81
N LYS A 11 7.54 -19.12 -9.73
CA LYS A 11 7.54 -17.70 -10.15
C LYS A 11 6.10 -17.27 -10.41
N ASN A 12 5.67 -16.25 -9.68
CA ASN A 12 4.36 -15.60 -9.80
C ASN A 12 3.22 -16.60 -9.55
N SER A 13 2.94 -16.86 -8.28
CA SER A 13 1.82 -17.71 -7.87
C SER A 13 0.74 -16.90 -7.14
N ILE A 14 -0.49 -17.41 -7.17
CA ILE A 14 -1.58 -16.88 -6.37
C ILE A 14 -1.89 -17.92 -5.31
N GLN A 15 -1.85 -17.51 -4.05
CA GLN A 15 -2.40 -18.25 -2.94
C GLN A 15 -3.78 -17.69 -2.59
N THR A 16 -4.60 -18.46 -1.91
CA THR A 16 -5.91 -18.02 -1.46
C THR A 16 -6.00 -18.18 0.04
N VAL A 17 -6.39 -17.11 0.73
CA VAL A 17 -6.72 -17.13 2.16
C VAL A 17 -8.23 -16.95 2.32
N SER A 18 -8.77 -17.44 3.44
CA SER A 18 -10.21 -17.33 3.73
C SER A 18 -10.43 -16.47 4.98
N LEU A 19 -11.30 -15.48 4.87
CA LEU A 19 -11.73 -14.62 5.98
C LEU A 19 -13.22 -14.37 5.87
N ASN A 20 -13.97 -14.50 6.97
CA ASN A 20 -15.41 -14.26 7.02
C ASN A 20 -16.19 -14.96 5.89
N HIS A 21 -15.85 -16.22 5.61
CA HIS A 21 -16.42 -17.05 4.53
C HIS A 21 -16.16 -16.55 3.10
N GLN A 22 -15.37 -15.49 2.93
CA GLN A 22 -14.88 -15.00 1.66
C GLN A 22 -13.45 -15.48 1.40
N LYS A 23 -13.07 -15.49 0.12
CA LYS A 23 -11.73 -15.90 -0.34
C LYS A 23 -11.01 -14.70 -0.91
N TYR A 24 -9.79 -14.47 -0.43
CA TYR A 24 -8.95 -13.37 -0.87
C TYR A 24 -7.70 -13.92 -1.55
N PRO A 25 -7.35 -13.45 -2.76
CA PRO A 25 -6.10 -13.78 -3.39
C PRO A 25 -4.93 -13.08 -2.68
N VAL A 26 -3.81 -13.78 -2.63
CA VAL A 26 -2.51 -13.28 -2.22
C VAL A 26 -1.54 -13.58 -3.34
N ARG A 27 -1.05 -12.54 -4.01
CA ARG A 27 -0.04 -12.66 -5.06
C ARG A 27 1.32 -12.88 -4.41
N VAL A 28 2.04 -13.90 -4.87
CA VAL A 28 3.37 -14.24 -4.37
C VAL A 28 4.39 -13.99 -5.48
N GLU A 29 5.35 -13.12 -5.19
CA GLU A 29 6.38 -12.65 -6.13
C GLU A 29 7.76 -12.67 -5.48
N GLY A 30 8.79 -12.80 -6.30
CA GLY A 30 10.16 -12.90 -5.81
C GLY A 30 10.55 -14.29 -5.30
N TYR A 31 11.82 -14.40 -4.91
CA TYR A 31 12.50 -15.64 -4.59
C TYR A 31 13.61 -15.43 -3.55
N GLY A 32 13.64 -14.25 -2.93
CA GLY A 32 14.60 -13.94 -1.89
C GLY A 32 14.30 -14.62 -0.56
N PRO A 33 15.31 -14.76 0.31
CA PRO A 33 15.20 -15.52 1.56
C PRO A 33 14.37 -14.81 2.63
N PHE A 34 14.14 -13.48 2.50
CA PHE A 34 13.35 -12.72 3.46
C PHE A 34 11.88 -12.67 3.06
N VAL A 35 10.97 -12.86 4.02
CA VAL A 35 9.53 -12.75 3.76
C VAL A 35 9.09 -11.29 3.93
N CYS A 36 8.38 -10.77 2.94
CA CYS A 36 7.73 -9.46 2.98
C CYS A 36 6.23 -9.61 2.75
N PHE A 37 5.41 -9.10 3.67
CA PHE A 37 3.96 -9.07 3.54
C PHE A 37 3.48 -7.66 3.17
N SER A 38 3.08 -7.46 1.93
CA SER A 38 2.60 -6.19 1.37
C SER A 38 1.09 -6.06 1.48
N ILE A 39 0.61 -4.97 2.07
CA ILE A 39 -0.80 -4.75 2.33
C ILE A 39 -1.35 -3.53 1.57
N GLY A 40 -2.63 -3.58 1.19
CA GLY A 40 -3.31 -2.45 0.55
C GLY A 40 -2.99 -2.18 -0.91
N THR A 41 -2.09 -2.99 -1.45
CA THR A 41 -1.47 -2.77 -2.77
C THR A 41 -1.04 -4.11 -3.37
N GLY A 42 -1.81 -5.16 -3.11
CA GLY A 42 -1.61 -6.51 -3.64
C GLY A 42 -1.54 -6.56 -5.16
N THR A 43 -2.29 -5.68 -5.83
CA THR A 43 -2.27 -5.54 -7.27
C THR A 43 -1.20 -4.55 -7.74
N LEU A 44 -1.05 -3.42 -7.06
CA LEU A 44 -0.13 -2.33 -7.44
C LEU A 44 1.35 -2.67 -7.22
N ILE A 45 1.73 -3.05 -6.00
CA ILE A 45 3.14 -3.15 -5.59
C ILE A 45 3.90 -4.19 -6.41
N PRO A 46 3.39 -5.41 -6.63
CA PRO A 46 4.06 -6.40 -7.47
C PRO A 46 4.45 -5.92 -8.87
N ASN A 47 3.70 -4.97 -9.44
CA ASN A 47 3.99 -4.40 -10.77
C ASN A 47 5.16 -3.39 -10.74
N MET A 48 5.59 -2.95 -9.55
CA MET A 48 6.65 -1.95 -9.35
C MET A 48 7.93 -2.54 -8.74
N LEU A 49 7.92 -3.81 -8.32
CA LEU A 49 9.07 -4.42 -7.67
C LEU A 49 10.23 -4.61 -8.67
N SER A 50 11.40 -4.05 -8.34
CA SER A 50 12.64 -4.34 -9.07
C SER A 50 13.08 -5.79 -8.88
N GLU A 51 13.85 -6.33 -9.84
CA GLU A 51 14.43 -7.68 -9.71
C GLU A 51 15.30 -7.82 -8.47
N ARG A 52 16.08 -6.79 -8.12
CA ARG A 52 16.87 -6.78 -6.87
C ARG A 52 16.00 -6.93 -5.63
N PHE A 53 14.81 -6.30 -5.62
CA PHE A 53 13.87 -6.47 -4.51
C PHE A 53 13.34 -7.90 -4.46
N LYS A 54 13.02 -8.49 -5.61
CA LYS A 54 12.56 -9.87 -5.76
C LYS A 54 13.63 -10.92 -5.42
N GLU A 55 14.91 -10.60 -5.61
CA GLU A 55 16.06 -11.41 -5.17
C GLU A 55 16.28 -11.35 -3.65
N THR A 56 15.85 -10.25 -3.02
CA THR A 56 16.02 -10.04 -1.58
C THR A 56 14.82 -10.59 -0.80
N PHE A 57 13.61 -10.42 -1.34
CA PHE A 57 12.37 -10.77 -0.68
C PHE A 57 11.51 -11.75 -1.49
N THR A 58 10.85 -12.68 -0.78
CA THR A 58 9.61 -13.30 -1.24
C THR A 58 8.45 -12.45 -0.72
N VAL A 59 7.71 -11.82 -1.64
CA VAL A 59 6.65 -10.85 -1.35
C VAL A 59 5.29 -11.53 -1.47
N TYR A 60 4.52 -11.49 -0.38
CA TYR A 60 3.12 -11.86 -0.33
C TYR A 60 2.30 -10.57 -0.36
N ALA A 61 1.51 -10.35 -1.39
CA ALA A 61 0.83 -9.08 -1.61
C ALA A 61 -0.69 -9.30 -1.70
N THR A 62 -1.45 -8.53 -0.92
CA THR A 62 -2.92 -8.63 -0.90
C THR A 62 -3.58 -7.25 -0.85
N ASP A 63 -4.67 -7.10 -1.61
CA ASP A 63 -5.56 -5.94 -1.54
C ASP A 63 -6.65 -6.11 -0.48
N LEU A 64 -6.78 -7.30 0.14
CA LEU A 64 -7.77 -7.61 1.19
C LEU A 64 -9.15 -6.97 0.95
N TYR A 65 -9.53 -5.91 1.67
CA TYR A 65 -10.84 -5.25 1.56
C TYR A 65 -10.88 -4.11 0.56
N TRP A 66 -9.74 -3.72 -0.01
CA TRP A 66 -9.58 -2.46 -0.74
C TRP A 66 -9.98 -2.56 -2.22
N ASP A 67 -10.24 -3.75 -2.72
CA ASP A 67 -10.79 -3.96 -4.05
C ASP A 67 -12.32 -4.15 -3.98
N GLN A 68 -13.04 -3.50 -4.90
CA GLN A 68 -14.51 -3.51 -4.97
C GLN A 68 -15.09 -4.93 -5.11
N ASP A 69 -14.33 -5.88 -5.67
CA ASP A 69 -14.85 -7.22 -5.98
C ASP A 69 -15.18 -8.03 -4.73
N TYR A 70 -14.62 -7.66 -3.57
CA TYR A 70 -14.84 -8.38 -2.31
C TYR A 70 -16.16 -8.02 -1.63
N LYS A 71 -16.79 -6.89 -1.98
CA LYS A 71 -18.16 -6.52 -1.56
C LYS A 71 -18.41 -6.75 -0.06
N LEU A 72 -17.62 -6.09 0.78
CA LEU A 72 -17.81 -6.17 2.22
C LEU A 72 -19.23 -5.64 2.56
N PRO A 73 -20.07 -6.33 3.36
CA PRO A 73 -21.46 -5.91 3.56
C PRO A 73 -21.64 -4.62 4.37
N HIS A 74 -20.76 -4.39 5.35
CA HIS A 74 -20.82 -3.25 6.27
C HIS A 74 -19.46 -2.55 6.38
N PRO A 75 -18.92 -2.03 5.27
CA PRO A 75 -17.59 -1.45 5.21
C PRO A 75 -17.39 -0.26 6.17
N GLU A 76 -18.46 0.47 6.46
CA GLU A 76 -18.51 1.58 7.41
C GLU A 76 -18.33 1.16 8.88
N THR A 77 -18.52 -0.11 9.18
CA THR A 77 -18.34 -0.65 10.54
C THR A 77 -16.93 -1.16 10.79
N LEU A 78 -16.12 -1.25 9.74
CA LEU A 78 -14.74 -1.70 9.84
C LEU A 78 -13.98 -0.78 10.80
N THR A 79 -12.98 -1.32 11.48
CA THR A 79 -12.07 -0.53 12.31
C THR A 79 -10.63 -0.89 11.98
N ILE A 80 -9.69 0.00 12.31
CA ILE A 80 -8.27 -0.28 12.08
C ILE A 80 -7.80 -1.50 12.89
N GLU A 81 -8.40 -1.71 14.07
CA GLU A 81 -8.14 -2.88 14.90
C GLU A 81 -8.59 -4.17 14.24
N GLN A 82 -9.78 -4.16 13.61
CA GLN A 82 -10.29 -5.31 12.88
C GLN A 82 -9.44 -5.61 11.66
N ILE A 83 -9.09 -4.59 10.86
CA ILE A 83 -8.19 -4.72 9.71
C ILE A 83 -6.87 -5.35 10.12
N ALA A 84 -6.28 -4.87 11.23
CA ALA A 84 -5.01 -5.38 11.71
C ALA A 84 -5.09 -6.84 12.17
N LEU A 85 -6.19 -7.24 12.83
CA LEU A 85 -6.45 -8.62 13.22
C LEU A 85 -6.64 -9.53 12.01
N ASP A 86 -7.41 -9.08 11.02
CA ASP A 86 -7.65 -9.86 9.80
C ASP A 86 -6.36 -10.08 9.02
N LEU A 87 -5.51 -9.06 8.90
CA LEU A 87 -4.18 -9.19 8.29
C LEU A 87 -3.25 -10.13 9.06
N GLN A 88 -3.34 -10.16 10.39
CA GLN A 88 -2.65 -11.17 11.20
C GLN A 88 -3.17 -12.58 10.90
N PHE A 89 -4.49 -12.77 10.77
CA PHE A 89 -5.06 -14.05 10.35
C PHE A 89 -4.64 -14.46 8.94
N VAL A 90 -4.53 -13.52 8.00
CA VAL A 90 -3.96 -13.77 6.66
C VAL A 90 -2.52 -14.28 6.80
N ALA A 91 -1.67 -13.59 7.55
CA ALA A 91 -0.28 -14.00 7.75
C ALA A 91 -0.17 -15.39 8.38
N GLN A 92 -1.05 -15.74 9.31
CA GLN A 92 -1.11 -17.07 9.92
C GLN A 92 -1.50 -18.17 8.91
N GLN A 93 -2.52 -17.92 8.08
CA GLN A 93 -2.95 -18.86 7.03
C GLN A 93 -1.88 -19.09 5.96
N LEU A 94 -1.08 -18.06 5.67
CA LEU A 94 0.10 -18.14 4.80
C LEU A 94 1.34 -18.73 5.51
N GLU A 95 1.20 -19.11 6.78
CA GLU A 95 2.25 -19.68 7.62
C GLU A 95 3.48 -18.78 7.81
N LEU A 96 3.32 -17.44 7.74
CA LEU A 96 4.43 -16.49 7.85
C LEU A 96 4.95 -16.44 9.30
N LYS A 97 6.10 -17.06 9.58
CA LYS A 97 6.66 -17.15 10.94
C LYS A 97 7.54 -15.97 11.35
N LYS A 98 8.23 -15.35 10.39
CA LYS A 98 9.06 -14.16 10.58
C LYS A 98 9.02 -13.36 9.29
N TYR A 99 8.49 -12.14 9.34
CA TYR A 99 8.32 -11.33 8.13
C TYR A 99 8.46 -9.85 8.39
N ILE A 100 8.81 -9.11 7.34
CA ILE A 100 8.66 -7.66 7.29
C ILE A 100 7.25 -7.37 6.78
N ILE A 101 6.55 -6.43 7.40
CA ILE A 101 5.29 -5.93 6.85
C ILE A 101 5.53 -4.62 6.11
N MET A 102 4.95 -4.49 4.93
CA MET A 102 5.15 -3.35 4.04
C MET A 102 3.82 -2.71 3.69
N GLY A 103 3.76 -1.39 3.80
CA GLY A 103 2.63 -0.60 3.36
C GLY A 103 3.10 0.63 2.58
N HIS A 104 2.47 0.87 1.43
CA HIS A 104 2.68 2.08 0.64
C HIS A 104 1.61 3.12 0.95
N SER A 105 1.98 4.41 0.91
CA SER A 105 1.07 5.51 1.21
C SER A 105 0.36 5.28 2.55
N CYS A 106 -0.96 5.37 2.59
CA CYS A 106 -1.74 5.24 3.80
C CYS A 106 -1.69 3.84 4.44
N PHE A 107 -1.35 2.80 3.67
CA PHE A 107 -1.21 1.45 4.20
C PHE A 107 0.02 1.25 5.06
N GLY A 108 0.99 2.17 5.05
CA GLY A 108 2.10 2.15 6.00
C GLY A 108 1.63 2.27 7.45
N ILE A 109 0.53 3.01 7.69
CA ILE A 109 -0.07 3.13 9.02
C ILE A 109 -0.77 1.83 9.41
N VAL A 110 -1.48 1.18 8.48
CA VAL A 110 -2.05 -0.15 8.72
C VAL A 110 -0.95 -1.16 9.06
N ALA A 111 0.19 -1.08 8.37
CA ALA A 111 1.33 -1.96 8.61
C ALA A 111 1.91 -1.77 10.02
N LEU A 112 1.97 -0.53 10.51
CA LEU A 112 2.32 -0.24 11.90
C LEU A 112 1.33 -0.84 12.90
N GLU A 113 0.02 -0.74 12.65
CA GLU A 113 -1.00 -1.29 13.56
C GLU A 113 -0.94 -2.81 13.64
N VAL A 114 -0.71 -3.49 12.52
CA VAL A 114 -0.45 -4.94 12.50
C VAL A 114 0.83 -5.25 13.30
N ALA A 115 1.91 -4.51 13.05
CA ALA A 115 3.19 -4.74 13.71
C ALA A 115 3.12 -4.59 15.24
N LYS A 116 2.25 -3.72 15.77
CA LYS A 116 2.05 -3.62 17.23
C LYS A 116 1.50 -4.91 17.83
N ARG A 117 0.65 -5.62 17.08
CA ARG A 117 -0.14 -6.76 17.55
C ARG A 117 0.51 -8.10 17.22
N ASP A 118 1.20 -8.19 16.09
CA ASP A 118 1.79 -9.43 15.64
C ASP A 118 3.25 -9.57 16.11
N PRO A 119 3.57 -10.56 16.97
CA PRO A 119 4.94 -10.81 17.40
C PRO A 119 5.85 -11.38 16.29
N HIS A 120 5.30 -11.91 15.20
CA HIS A 120 6.07 -12.47 14.09
C HIS A 120 6.64 -11.37 13.17
N VAL A 121 6.11 -10.15 13.21
CA VAL A 121 6.62 -9.00 12.46
C VAL A 121 7.99 -8.59 13.01
N GLN A 122 9.01 -8.69 12.16
CA GLN A 122 10.41 -8.36 12.48
C GLN A 122 10.76 -6.89 12.18
N GLY A 123 9.96 -6.23 11.35
CA GLY A 123 10.16 -4.84 10.98
C GLY A 123 9.01 -4.34 10.13
N VAL A 124 8.92 -3.01 10.02
CA VAL A 124 7.91 -2.32 9.22
C VAL A 124 8.61 -1.51 8.14
N MET A 125 8.19 -1.71 6.89
CA MET A 125 8.60 -0.90 5.74
C MET A 125 7.43 0.01 5.34
N MET A 126 7.58 1.30 5.60
CA MET A 126 6.62 2.33 5.21
C MET A 126 7.17 3.08 4.02
N ILE A 127 6.47 3.01 2.88
CA ILE A 127 6.92 3.61 1.61
C ILE A 127 6.00 4.77 1.25
N ALA A 128 6.57 5.97 1.12
CA ALA A 128 5.80 7.18 0.79
C ALA A 128 4.58 7.39 1.71
N SER A 129 4.70 6.93 2.97
CA SER A 129 3.61 6.97 3.94
C SER A 129 3.62 8.28 4.70
N CYS A 130 2.46 8.93 4.73
CA CYS A 130 2.30 10.14 5.49
C CYS A 130 1.87 9.84 6.94
N PRO A 131 2.34 10.56 7.96
CA PRO A 131 1.86 10.34 9.31
C PRO A 131 0.36 10.64 9.54
N ALA A 132 -0.25 11.51 8.76
CA ALA A 132 -1.66 11.86 8.91
C ALA A 132 -2.26 12.32 7.56
N TRP A 133 -3.58 12.39 7.47
CA TRP A 133 -4.29 12.97 6.31
C TRP A 133 -5.15 14.12 6.81
N ASN A 134 -4.53 15.28 6.94
CA ASN A 134 -5.13 16.50 7.48
C ASN A 134 -4.55 17.72 6.78
N GLU A 135 -5.16 18.89 7.01
CA GLU A 135 -4.75 20.15 6.36
C GLU A 135 -3.28 20.51 6.62
N GLU A 136 -2.76 20.23 7.82
CA GLU A 136 -1.36 20.48 8.17
C GLU A 136 -0.40 19.69 7.30
N THR A 137 -0.71 18.40 7.09
CA THR A 137 0.03 17.53 6.19
C THR A 137 0.00 18.05 4.75
N TRP A 138 -1.19 18.40 4.27
CA TRP A 138 -1.35 18.89 2.90
C TRP A 138 -0.56 20.17 2.66
N LYS A 139 -0.62 21.09 3.63
CA LYS A 139 0.19 22.30 3.62
C LYS A 139 1.68 21.99 3.61
N PHE A 140 2.14 21.07 4.45
CA PHE A 140 3.54 20.66 4.50
C PHE A 140 4.01 20.10 3.15
N THR A 141 3.26 19.16 2.56
CA THR A 141 3.62 18.54 1.27
C THR A 141 3.71 19.58 0.16
N LYS A 142 2.75 20.52 0.12
CA LYS A 142 2.78 21.63 -0.84
C LYS A 142 4.01 22.53 -0.64
N ASP A 143 4.22 23.01 0.57
CA ASP A 143 5.33 23.92 0.88
C ASP A 143 6.69 23.24 0.62
N TYR A 144 6.81 21.95 0.91
CA TYR A 144 8.01 21.16 0.62
C TYR A 144 8.26 21.06 -0.88
N PHE A 145 7.25 20.72 -1.68
CA PHE A 145 7.37 20.67 -3.13
C PHE A 145 7.76 22.04 -3.72
N ASP A 146 7.07 23.10 -3.31
CA ASP A 146 7.32 24.47 -3.80
C ASP A 146 8.76 24.92 -3.49
N LYS A 147 9.29 24.53 -2.32
CA LYS A 147 10.63 24.91 -1.88
C LYS A 147 11.74 24.05 -2.51
N HIS A 148 11.51 22.75 -2.67
CA HIS A 148 12.59 21.78 -2.95
C HIS A 148 12.56 21.18 -4.36
N ALA A 149 11.43 21.23 -5.07
CA ALA A 149 11.38 20.73 -6.44
C ALA A 149 12.20 21.62 -7.38
N ASP A 150 12.96 20.98 -8.27
CA ASP A 150 13.67 21.65 -9.35
C ASP A 150 12.71 22.26 -10.39
N ALA A 151 13.24 23.11 -11.26
CA ALA A 151 12.44 23.82 -12.27
C ALA A 151 11.76 22.87 -13.27
N GLY A 152 12.42 21.76 -13.64
CA GLY A 152 11.86 20.77 -14.56
C GLY A 152 10.67 20.04 -13.97
N ARG A 153 10.77 19.60 -12.71
CA ARG A 153 9.69 18.96 -11.97
C ARG A 153 8.50 19.89 -11.77
N LYS A 154 8.73 21.17 -11.47
CA LYS A 154 7.66 22.19 -11.34
C LYS A 154 6.94 22.43 -12.67
N ALA A 155 7.69 22.62 -13.75
CA ALA A 155 7.11 22.79 -15.09
C ALA A 155 6.31 21.56 -15.54
N ASN A 156 6.79 20.35 -15.25
CA ASN A 156 6.05 19.11 -15.52
C ASN A 156 4.74 19.05 -14.72
N ASN A 157 4.79 19.39 -13.43
CA ASN A 157 3.60 19.46 -12.59
C ASN A 157 2.56 20.43 -13.16
N GLU A 158 2.96 21.65 -13.54
CA GLU A 158 2.07 22.63 -14.17
C GLU A 158 1.46 22.09 -15.48
N LYS A 159 2.29 21.50 -16.35
CA LYS A 159 1.83 20.88 -17.61
C LYS A 159 0.79 19.79 -17.36
N ARG A 160 1.02 18.90 -16.40
CA ARG A 160 0.07 17.83 -16.05
C ARG A 160 -1.22 18.41 -15.47
N HIS A 161 -1.13 19.39 -14.56
CA HIS A 161 -2.30 20.07 -14.00
C HIS A 161 -3.14 20.81 -15.05
N ALA A 162 -2.53 21.33 -16.11
CA ALA A 162 -3.24 21.93 -17.25
C ALA A 162 -3.86 20.88 -18.19
N HIS A 163 -3.30 19.66 -18.24
CA HIS A 163 -3.78 18.58 -19.11
C HIS A 163 -4.94 17.80 -18.50
N TYR A 164 -4.90 17.52 -17.19
CA TYR A 164 -5.94 16.74 -16.52
C TYR A 164 -6.94 17.65 -15.79
N GLU A 165 -8.15 17.71 -16.33
CA GLU A 165 -9.29 18.27 -15.61
C GLU A 165 -9.80 17.28 -14.56
N LEU A 166 -10.03 17.77 -13.34
CA LEU A 166 -10.72 16.97 -12.33
C LEU A 166 -12.22 17.10 -12.50
N VAL A 167 -12.85 16.02 -12.92
CA VAL A 167 -14.30 15.88 -12.84
C VAL A 167 -14.62 15.26 -11.49
N LYS A 168 -15.23 16.03 -10.58
CA LYS A 168 -15.65 15.54 -9.27
C LYS A 168 -16.83 14.58 -9.44
N LYS A 169 -16.63 13.27 -9.27
CA LYS A 169 -17.73 12.29 -9.32
C LYS A 169 -18.34 12.10 -7.93
N PRO A 170 -19.62 11.67 -7.83
CA PRO A 170 -20.31 11.48 -6.56
C PRO A 170 -19.65 10.46 -5.62
N THR A 171 -18.87 9.52 -6.16
CA THR A 171 -18.22 8.44 -5.40
C THR A 171 -16.71 8.41 -5.52
N ASP A 172 -16.06 9.41 -6.14
CA ASP A 172 -14.60 9.35 -6.35
C ASP A 172 -13.90 9.06 -5.02
N SER A 173 -13.24 7.90 -4.93
CA SER A 173 -12.31 7.65 -3.85
C SER A 173 -11.17 8.66 -3.88
N GLU A 174 -10.58 8.90 -2.70
CA GLU A 174 -9.26 9.56 -2.55
C GLU A 174 -8.18 8.93 -3.46
N ILE A 175 -8.42 7.71 -3.93
CA ILE A 175 -7.58 6.94 -4.84
C ILE A 175 -8.14 7.04 -6.27
N SER A 176 -7.99 8.21 -6.89
CA SER A 176 -8.32 8.41 -8.31
C SER A 176 -7.07 8.30 -9.19
N LEU A 177 -7.09 7.39 -10.18
CA LEU A 177 -5.99 7.27 -11.14
C LEU A 177 -5.74 8.60 -11.86
N THR A 178 -6.79 9.35 -12.21
CA THR A 178 -6.64 10.67 -12.84
C THR A 178 -5.94 11.66 -11.91
N VAL A 179 -6.32 11.72 -10.64
CA VAL A 179 -5.64 12.57 -9.65
C VAL A 179 -4.19 12.14 -9.48
N TYR A 180 -3.95 10.84 -9.36
CA TYR A 180 -2.61 10.27 -9.18
C TYR A 180 -1.70 10.56 -10.37
N THR A 181 -2.21 10.40 -11.59
CA THR A 181 -1.50 10.72 -12.82
C THR A 181 -1.26 12.22 -12.95
N ARG A 182 -2.24 13.07 -12.64
CA ARG A 182 -2.07 14.53 -12.66
C ARG A 182 -0.98 14.99 -11.70
N ASP A 183 -0.96 14.44 -10.49
CA ASP A 183 -0.05 14.82 -9.42
C ASP A 183 1.26 13.98 -9.42
N SER A 184 1.52 13.19 -10.45
CA SER A 184 2.65 12.23 -10.47
C SER A 184 4.03 12.87 -10.34
N ALA A 185 4.19 14.14 -10.76
CA ALA A 185 5.41 14.91 -10.54
C ALA A 185 5.73 15.12 -9.04
N LYS A 186 4.75 14.97 -8.14
CA LYS A 186 4.93 15.00 -6.69
C LYS A 186 5.24 13.63 -6.10
N TYR A 187 4.85 12.54 -6.77
CA TYR A 187 4.89 11.18 -6.22
C TYR A 187 6.03 10.32 -6.75
N TRP A 188 6.46 10.54 -7.99
CA TRP A 188 7.45 9.70 -8.65
C TRP A 188 8.85 10.31 -8.60
N ALA A 189 9.84 9.49 -8.27
CA ALA A 189 11.25 9.87 -8.36
C ALA A 189 11.60 10.31 -9.80
N ASN A 190 11.13 9.57 -10.81
CA ASN A 190 11.14 10.02 -12.19
C ASN A 190 9.86 10.82 -12.49
N TYR A 191 9.93 12.16 -12.46
CA TYR A 191 8.78 13.03 -12.75
C TYR A 191 8.39 13.08 -14.23
N GLU A 192 9.19 12.46 -15.10
CA GLU A 192 8.91 12.35 -16.54
C GLU A 192 8.29 11.00 -16.91
N ILE A 193 7.92 10.19 -15.91
CA ILE A 193 7.20 8.93 -16.13
C ILE A 193 5.99 9.15 -17.04
N ASP A 194 5.79 8.25 -18.00
CA ASP A 194 4.70 8.32 -18.95
C ASP A 194 3.41 7.73 -18.37
N ASP A 195 2.27 8.18 -18.90
CA ASP A 195 0.97 7.81 -18.36
C ASP A 195 0.65 6.34 -18.57
N LYS A 196 1.13 5.73 -19.66
CA LYS A 196 0.95 4.30 -19.92
C LYS A 196 1.69 3.46 -18.86
N THR A 197 2.87 3.89 -18.43
CA THR A 197 3.57 3.24 -17.31
C THR A 197 2.77 3.35 -16.01
N ILE A 198 2.20 4.52 -15.71
CA ILE A 198 1.32 4.69 -14.53
C ILE A 198 0.08 3.78 -14.66
N GLU A 199 -0.63 3.82 -15.78
CA GLU A 199 -1.79 2.95 -16.04
C GLU A 199 -1.46 1.46 -15.88
N ASN A 200 -0.29 1.02 -16.37
CA ASN A 200 0.15 -0.37 -16.23
C ASN A 200 0.37 -0.79 -14.78
N VAL A 201 0.84 0.12 -13.93
CA VAL A 201 0.97 -0.14 -12.48
C VAL A 201 -0.40 -0.36 -11.87
N TRP A 202 -1.36 0.49 -12.21
CA TRP A 202 -2.74 0.49 -11.70
C TRP A 202 -3.66 -0.55 -12.31
N ARG A 203 -3.22 -1.21 -13.38
CA ARG A 203 -3.99 -2.21 -14.09
C ARG A 203 -4.45 -3.34 -13.16
N GLY A 204 -5.77 -3.54 -13.15
CA GLY A 204 -6.42 -4.63 -12.43
C GLY A 204 -6.84 -4.27 -11.00
N LEU A 205 -6.49 -3.09 -10.49
CA LEU A 205 -7.04 -2.59 -9.23
C LEU A 205 -8.31 -1.83 -9.53
N VAL A 206 -9.40 -2.17 -8.85
CA VAL A 206 -10.59 -1.32 -8.81
C VAL A 206 -10.93 -1.02 -7.36
N PRO A 207 -10.60 0.18 -6.84
CA PRO A 207 -10.78 0.49 -5.43
C PRO A 207 -12.24 0.42 -4.99
N ASP A 208 -12.49 -0.13 -3.80
CA ASP A 208 -13.79 0.01 -3.14
C ASP A 208 -13.92 1.43 -2.56
N ASP A 209 -14.67 2.29 -3.25
CA ASP A 209 -14.81 3.70 -2.88
C ASP A 209 -15.35 3.90 -1.47
N VAL A 210 -16.24 3.02 -0.98
CA VAL A 210 -16.87 3.16 0.35
C VAL A 210 -15.83 2.91 1.42
N ILE A 211 -15.09 1.81 1.28
CA ILE A 211 -14.07 1.40 2.23
C ILE A 211 -12.90 2.40 2.23
N VAL A 212 -12.45 2.82 1.04
CA VAL A 212 -11.36 3.79 0.90
C VAL A 212 -11.75 5.13 1.53
N ASN A 213 -12.93 5.66 1.22
CA ASN A 213 -13.36 6.94 1.78
C ASN A 213 -13.57 6.88 3.29
N HIS A 214 -14.13 5.77 3.81
CA HIS A 214 -14.25 5.56 5.25
C HIS A 214 -12.88 5.53 5.95
N PHE A 215 -11.91 4.86 5.34
CA PHE A 215 -10.54 4.80 5.84
C PHE A 215 -9.90 6.20 5.94
N PHE A 216 -9.96 6.99 4.87
CA PHE A 216 -9.36 8.33 4.83
C PHE A 216 -10.11 9.35 5.68
N ALA A 217 -11.44 9.27 5.75
CA ALA A 217 -12.24 10.25 6.50
C ALA A 217 -12.24 9.98 8.01
N ARG A 218 -12.11 8.72 8.44
CA ARG A 218 -12.33 8.34 9.85
C ARG A 218 -11.09 7.79 10.55
N PHE A 219 -10.40 6.83 9.95
CA PHE A 219 -9.30 6.14 10.65
C PHE A 219 -8.02 6.92 10.54
N TYR A 220 -7.62 7.28 9.33
CA TYR A 220 -6.29 7.80 9.09
C TYR A 220 -5.96 9.12 9.81
N PRO A 221 -6.89 10.09 9.93
CA PRO A 221 -6.63 11.33 10.66
C PRO A 221 -6.51 11.15 12.19
N SER A 222 -7.05 10.04 12.73
CA SER A 222 -7.20 9.84 14.18
C SER A 222 -6.13 8.94 14.81
N ILE A 223 -5.19 8.39 14.01
CA ILE A 223 -4.17 7.45 14.51
C ILE A 223 -2.98 8.20 15.14
N PRO A 224 -2.74 8.07 16.45
CA PRO A 224 -1.61 8.72 17.12
C PRO A 224 -0.31 7.94 16.86
N LEU A 225 0.56 8.48 16.00
CA LEU A 225 1.81 7.82 15.63
C LEU A 225 2.91 7.85 16.69
N ARG A 226 2.88 8.82 17.62
CA ARG A 226 3.96 9.05 18.59
C ARG A 226 4.20 7.85 19.53
N THR A 227 3.19 7.00 19.73
CA THR A 227 3.27 5.80 20.57
C THR A 227 3.63 4.52 19.80
N ALA A 228 3.64 4.54 18.47
CA ALA A 228 3.76 3.35 17.62
C ALA A 228 5.19 2.92 17.28
N LEU A 229 6.16 3.84 17.33
CA LEU A 229 7.50 3.65 16.76
C LEU A 229 8.50 2.89 17.66
N ARG A 230 8.03 2.11 18.65
CA ARG A 230 8.92 1.37 19.56
C ARG A 230 9.50 0.07 18.98
N LYS A 231 8.92 -0.46 17.90
CA LYS A 231 9.51 -1.57 17.11
C LYS A 231 10.33 -0.97 15.98
N SER A 232 11.39 -1.67 15.54
CA SER A 232 12.33 -1.26 14.47
C SER A 232 11.60 -0.95 13.15
N ALA A 233 11.02 0.25 13.06
CA ALA A 233 10.37 0.78 11.88
C ALA A 233 11.45 1.45 11.04
N VAL A 234 11.61 0.99 9.81
CA VAL A 234 12.44 1.68 8.83
C VAL A 234 11.48 2.47 7.94
N LEU A 235 11.43 3.77 8.18
CA LEU A 235 10.65 4.70 7.38
C LEU A 235 11.46 5.03 6.12
N PHE A 236 10.98 4.61 4.96
CA PHE A 236 11.51 5.03 3.68
C PHE A 236 10.61 6.15 3.14
N CYS A 237 10.95 7.39 3.52
CA CYS A 237 10.42 8.57 2.84
C CYS A 237 11.30 8.80 1.59
N PHE A 238 10.69 8.68 0.41
CA PHE A 238 11.26 9.18 -0.84
C PHE A 238 10.49 10.44 -1.23
#